data_AF-A0A8X8B1Z8-F1
#
_entry.id   AF-A0A8X8B1Z8-F1
#
_cell.length_a   1.000
_cell.length_b   1.000
_cell.length_c   1.000
_cell.angle_alpha   90.00
_cell.angle_beta   90.00
_cell.angle_gamma   90.00
#
_symmetry.space_group_name_H-M   'P 1'
#
loop_
_entity.id
_entity.type
_entity.pdbx_description
1 polymer ?
#
loop_
_entity_poly.entity_id
_entity_poly.type
_entity_poly.pdbx_seq_one_letter_code
_entity_poly.pdbx_strand_id
1 'polypeptide(L)'
;METTPETQTKSQSNRLPPGREDWWSEDATATLIEAWGDRYVSLSRGNLRQNDWREVADAVNSVHGGGSGRPKTDVQCKNRIDTLKKKYKTEKAKKPSPSSWCFFQRLDFLIGPVAAKKSTGGLKPAVKNPTGSKSSGSSLDDDDEDEDDDDEVGDWGFVVRKHRRVEDVDPSGGEGSSCRELARAILKLGEVYERIEGGKQRMMVELEKQRMEAAKELELQRMNMLMDMQMELERSKLGKRRAAAASGKKL
;
A
#
# COMPACT_ATOMS: atom_id res chain seq x y z
N MET A 1 62.25 35.18 16.51
CA MET A 1 62.16 33.83 17.10
C MET A 1 61.63 34.01 18.52
N GLU A 2 60.57 33.33 18.96
CA GLU A 2 59.80 32.23 18.35
C GLU A 2 58.30 32.53 18.31
N THR A 3 57.55 31.74 17.53
CA THR A 3 56.11 31.89 17.32
C THR A 3 55.43 30.60 17.79
N THR A 4 54.54 30.68 18.78
CA THR A 4 53.77 29.52 19.26
C THR A 4 52.47 29.37 18.46
N PRO A 5 52.14 28.17 17.93
CA PRO A 5 50.90 27.97 17.16
C PRO A 5 49.74 27.48 18.05
N GLU A 6 48.65 28.25 18.12
CA GLU A 6 47.37 27.75 18.64
C GLU A 6 46.64 26.86 17.62
N THR A 7 46.08 25.75 18.09
CA THR A 7 45.38 24.77 17.24
C THR A 7 43.89 25.10 17.16
N GLN A 8 43.42 25.61 16.03
CA GLN A 8 41.99 25.85 15.80
C GLN A 8 41.20 24.54 15.59
N THR A 9 40.40 24.16 16.57
CA THR A 9 39.40 23.08 16.46
C THR A 9 38.18 23.54 15.65
N LYS A 10 38.17 23.22 14.36
CA LYS A 10 37.15 23.67 13.40
C LYS A 10 35.87 22.82 13.47
N SER A 11 35.06 23.05 14.51
CA SER A 11 33.72 22.46 14.62
C SER A 11 32.78 23.01 13.53
N GLN A 12 32.63 22.28 12.42
CA GLN A 12 31.75 22.64 11.30
C GLN A 12 30.25 22.51 11.65
N SER A 13 29.75 23.41 12.50
CA SER A 13 28.32 23.68 12.61
C SER A 13 27.85 24.39 11.34
N ASN A 14 27.27 23.64 10.40
CA ASN A 14 26.78 24.14 9.12
C ASN A 14 25.49 24.98 9.27
N ARG A 15 25.58 26.15 9.93
CA ARG A 15 24.53 27.17 9.91
C ARG A 15 24.59 27.90 8.57
N LEU A 16 23.55 27.73 7.75
CA LEU A 16 23.37 28.56 6.56
C LEU A 16 23.12 30.04 6.97
N PRO A 17 23.57 31.02 6.16
CA PRO A 17 23.37 32.43 6.45
C PRO A 17 21.87 32.80 6.54
N PRO A 18 21.44 33.64 7.49
CA PRO A 18 20.09 34.21 7.49
C PRO A 18 19.90 35.05 6.22
N GLY A 19 18.74 34.93 5.56
CA GLY A 19 18.38 35.74 4.38
C GLY A 19 18.55 35.07 3.02
N ARG A 20 19.07 33.83 2.95
CA ARG A 20 18.77 32.96 1.80
C ARG A 20 17.59 32.08 2.18
N GLU A 21 16.39 32.53 1.84
CA GLU A 21 15.22 31.65 1.87
C GLU A 21 15.54 30.39 1.09
N ASP A 22 15.19 29.24 1.67
CA ASP A 22 15.38 27.95 1.05
C ASP A 22 14.60 27.95 -0.27
N TRP A 23 15.22 27.53 -1.39
CA TRP A 23 14.54 27.42 -2.71
C TRP A 23 13.26 26.57 -2.63
N TRP A 24 13.19 25.76 -1.59
CA TRP A 24 11.99 25.20 -1.02
C TRP A 24 11.37 26.13 0.03
N SER A 25 10.47 27.01 -0.40
CA SER A 25 9.57 27.73 0.52
C SER A 25 8.77 26.77 1.40
N GLU A 26 8.20 27.28 2.48
CA GLU A 26 7.41 26.45 3.40
C GLU A 26 6.21 25.82 2.67
N ASP A 27 5.46 26.59 1.88
CA ASP A 27 4.33 26.11 1.09
C ASP A 27 4.73 25.12 -0.02
N ALA A 28 5.87 25.35 -0.70
CA ALA A 28 6.38 24.40 -1.68
C ALA A 28 6.84 23.09 -1.02
N THR A 29 7.34 23.17 0.21
CA THR A 29 7.69 22.00 1.02
C THR A 29 6.44 21.26 1.50
N ALA A 30 5.39 21.98 1.92
CA ALA A 30 4.10 21.40 2.27
C ALA A 30 3.50 20.66 1.09
N THR A 31 3.33 21.35 -0.06
CA THR A 31 2.79 20.79 -1.31
C THR A 31 3.56 19.54 -1.76
N LEU A 32 4.90 19.54 -1.62
CA LEU A 32 5.73 18.37 -1.89
C LEU A 32 5.41 17.20 -0.96
N ILE A 33 5.25 17.42 0.35
CA ILE A 33 4.90 16.36 1.32
C ILE A 33 3.53 15.77 0.99
N GLU A 34 2.58 16.57 0.52
CA GLU A 34 1.24 16.10 0.13
C GLU A 34 1.29 15.28 -1.16
N ALA A 35 1.83 15.85 -2.25
CA ALA A 35 1.94 15.15 -3.54
C ALA A 35 2.76 13.84 -3.43
N TRP A 36 3.86 13.85 -2.67
CA TRP A 36 4.62 12.65 -2.36
C TRP A 36 3.82 11.69 -1.47
N GLY A 37 3.14 12.20 -0.44
CA GLY A 37 2.37 11.42 0.53
C GLY A 37 1.24 10.64 -0.12
N ASP A 38 0.49 11.26 -1.03
CA ASP A 38 -0.62 10.62 -1.75
C ASP A 38 -0.13 9.46 -2.63
N ARG A 39 0.99 9.64 -3.34
CA ARG A 39 1.63 8.57 -4.14
C ARG A 39 2.22 7.48 -3.27
N TYR A 40 2.86 7.86 -2.16
CA TYR A 40 3.42 6.92 -1.19
C TYR A 40 2.33 6.04 -0.55
N VAL A 41 1.18 6.61 -0.18
CA VAL A 41 0.04 5.85 0.35
C VAL A 41 -0.62 4.99 -0.74
N SER A 42 -0.80 5.53 -1.95
CA SER A 42 -1.37 4.77 -3.10
C SER A 42 -0.55 3.53 -3.44
N LEU A 43 0.78 3.61 -3.34
CA LEU A 43 1.71 2.49 -3.51
C LEU A 43 1.85 1.62 -2.24
N SER A 44 0.89 1.65 -1.32
CA SER A 44 0.90 0.90 -0.05
C SER A 44 2.18 1.09 0.77
N ARG A 45 2.71 2.32 0.80
CA ARG A 45 3.98 2.71 1.43
C ARG A 45 5.25 2.12 0.79
N GLY A 46 5.14 1.70 -0.47
CA GLY A 46 6.26 1.24 -1.31
C GLY A 46 7.17 2.38 -1.82
N ASN A 47 8.19 1.98 -2.58
CA ASN A 47 9.15 2.91 -3.19
C ASN A 47 8.61 3.50 -4.50
N LEU A 48 8.61 4.83 -4.60
CA LEU A 48 8.30 5.57 -5.83
C LEU A 48 9.39 5.34 -6.90
N ARG A 49 8.95 5.06 -8.13
CA ARG A 49 9.76 4.99 -9.36
C ARG A 49 9.93 6.38 -9.97
N GLN A 50 10.78 6.49 -11.01
CA GLN A 50 11.08 7.75 -11.67
C GLN A 50 9.82 8.46 -12.21
N ASN A 51 8.86 7.71 -12.76
CA ASN A 51 7.61 8.31 -13.25
C ASN A 51 6.78 8.93 -12.10
N ASP A 52 6.67 8.23 -10.97
CA ASP A 52 5.96 8.75 -9.79
C ASP A 52 6.64 10.03 -9.26
N TRP A 53 7.98 10.07 -9.24
CA TRP A 53 8.73 11.26 -8.84
C TRP A 53 8.58 12.44 -9.82
N ARG A 54 8.43 12.17 -11.12
CA ARG A 54 8.08 13.19 -12.11
C ARG A 54 6.67 13.74 -11.87
N GLU A 55 5.68 12.87 -11.65
CA GLU A 55 4.30 13.32 -11.34
C GLU A 55 4.24 14.13 -10.03
N VAL A 56 5.04 13.80 -9.02
CA VAL A 56 5.21 14.61 -7.80
C VAL A 56 5.83 15.97 -8.11
N ALA A 57 6.88 16.02 -8.95
CA ALA A 57 7.49 17.28 -9.37
C ALA A 57 6.53 18.16 -10.17
N ASP A 58 5.76 17.58 -11.10
CA ASP A 58 4.78 18.28 -11.93
C ASP A 58 3.64 18.86 -11.06
N ALA A 59 3.18 18.14 -10.04
CA ALA A 59 2.20 18.66 -9.07
C ALA A 59 2.74 19.87 -8.29
N VAL A 60 3.99 19.79 -7.78
CA VAL A 60 4.63 20.92 -7.08
C VAL A 60 4.86 22.10 -8.02
N ASN A 61 5.28 21.85 -9.27
CA ASN A 61 5.50 22.89 -10.27
C ASN A 61 4.20 23.53 -10.77
N SER A 62 3.08 22.82 -10.77
CA SER A 62 1.77 23.37 -11.15
C SER A 62 1.31 24.45 -10.16
N VAL A 63 1.67 24.34 -8.89
CA VAL A 63 1.34 25.32 -7.84
C VAL A 63 2.43 26.38 -7.69
N HIS A 64 3.72 26.00 -7.75
CA HIS A 64 4.86 26.87 -7.38
C HIS A 64 5.75 27.30 -8.55
N GLY A 65 5.41 26.92 -9.79
CA GLY A 65 6.24 27.14 -10.98
C GLY A 65 6.44 28.61 -11.34
N GLY A 66 5.47 29.48 -11.02
CA GLY A 66 5.55 30.92 -11.29
C GLY A 66 6.49 31.69 -10.34
N GLY A 67 6.66 31.23 -9.09
CA GLY A 67 7.42 31.96 -8.06
C GLY A 67 8.91 31.59 -7.97
N SER A 68 9.27 30.36 -8.34
CA SER A 68 10.62 29.82 -8.09
C SER A 68 11.62 30.05 -9.22
N GLY A 69 11.23 30.66 -10.34
CA GLY A 69 12.10 30.98 -11.49
C GLY A 69 12.60 29.79 -12.33
N ARG A 70 12.61 28.56 -11.80
CA ARG A 70 12.80 27.31 -12.54
C ARG A 70 11.92 26.19 -11.97
N PRO A 71 11.44 25.25 -12.80
CA PRO A 71 10.75 24.05 -12.31
C PRO A 71 11.69 23.19 -11.46
N LYS A 72 11.14 22.63 -10.39
CA LYS A 72 11.80 21.65 -9.51
C LYS A 72 11.81 20.28 -10.20
N THR A 73 12.93 19.57 -10.17
CA THR A 73 13.05 18.24 -10.81
C THR A 73 12.57 17.11 -9.89
N ASP A 74 12.29 15.96 -10.49
CA ASP A 74 12.01 14.68 -9.80
C ASP A 74 13.09 14.34 -8.74
N VAL A 75 14.37 14.48 -9.12
CA VAL A 75 15.52 14.26 -8.22
C VAL A 75 15.56 15.29 -7.09
N GLN A 76 15.25 16.56 -7.34
CA GLN A 76 15.19 17.60 -6.30
C GLN A 76 14.06 17.33 -5.30
N CYS A 77 12.88 16.92 -5.79
CA CYS A 77 11.75 16.53 -4.96
C CYS A 77 12.11 15.34 -4.05
N LYS A 78 12.72 14.30 -4.62
CA LYS A 78 13.22 13.14 -3.86
C LYS A 78 14.23 13.53 -2.78
N ASN A 79 15.26 14.30 -3.13
CA ASN A 79 16.29 14.73 -2.19
C ASN A 79 15.73 15.58 -1.04
N ARG A 80 14.72 16.41 -1.31
CA ARG A 80 13.99 17.17 -0.29
C ARG A 80 13.20 16.25 0.63
N ILE A 81 12.43 15.30 0.09
CA ILE A 81 11.71 14.27 0.88
C ILE A 81 12.67 13.46 1.76
N ASP A 82 13.81 12.99 1.24
CA ASP A 82 14.77 12.22 2.03
C ASP A 82 15.40 13.05 3.15
N THR A 83 15.61 14.35 2.94
CA THR A 83 16.06 15.29 3.98
C THR A 83 14.99 15.49 5.07
N LEU A 84 13.73 15.64 4.68
CA LEU A 84 12.60 15.77 5.60
C LEU A 84 12.39 14.49 6.43
N LYS A 85 12.49 13.31 5.79
CA LYS A 85 12.43 12.00 6.47
C LYS A 85 13.58 11.81 7.46
N LYS A 86 14.79 12.26 7.15
CA LYS A 86 15.92 12.27 8.10
C LYS A 86 15.62 13.17 9.30
N LYS A 87 15.17 14.43 9.07
CA LYS A 87 14.81 15.36 10.15
C LYS A 87 13.68 14.80 11.03
N TYR A 88 12.65 14.20 10.44
CA TYR A 88 11.57 13.55 11.19
C TYR A 88 12.08 12.42 12.10
N LYS A 89 13.00 11.55 11.62
CA LYS A 89 13.60 10.50 12.47
C LYS A 89 14.33 11.11 13.67
N THR A 90 15.10 12.18 13.46
CA THR A 90 15.81 12.90 14.53
C THR A 90 14.86 13.56 15.53
N GLU A 91 13.79 14.21 15.05
CA GLU A 91 12.76 14.82 15.91
C GLU A 91 12.00 13.76 16.71
N LYS A 92 11.65 12.63 16.10
CA LYS A 92 10.93 11.52 16.76
C LYS A 92 11.72 10.84 17.86
N ALA A 93 13.05 10.88 17.80
CA ALA A 93 13.92 10.36 18.86
C ALA A 93 13.94 11.26 20.12
N LYS A 94 13.55 12.54 20.01
CA LYS A 94 13.50 13.49 21.13
C LYS A 94 12.23 13.31 21.94
N LYS A 95 12.27 12.45 22.97
CA LYS A 95 11.24 12.40 24.02
C LYS A 95 11.56 13.43 25.12
N PRO A 96 10.56 13.99 25.85
CA PRO A 96 9.12 13.70 25.77
C PRO A 96 8.28 14.79 25.06
N SER A 97 8.87 15.92 24.67
CA SER A 97 8.12 17.06 24.15
C SER A 97 7.56 16.82 22.74
N PRO A 98 6.33 17.28 22.43
CA PRO A 98 5.84 17.30 21.06
C PRO A 98 6.75 18.19 20.20
N SER A 99 7.20 17.70 19.04
CA SER A 99 8.06 18.48 18.14
C SER A 99 7.32 19.72 17.65
N SER A 100 7.94 20.89 17.84
CA SER A 100 7.44 22.18 17.39
C SER A 100 7.66 22.42 15.89
N TRP A 101 8.13 21.43 15.14
CA TRP A 101 8.37 21.55 13.71
C TRP A 101 7.09 21.32 12.92
N CYS A 102 6.66 22.32 12.14
CA CYS A 102 5.43 22.34 11.34
C CYS A 102 5.15 21.04 10.54
N PHE A 103 6.17 20.46 9.89
CA PHE A 103 6.01 19.24 9.09
C PHE A 103 6.01 17.93 9.89
N PHE A 104 6.28 17.96 11.20
CA PHE A 104 6.39 16.75 12.03
C PHE A 104 5.09 15.93 12.02
N GLN A 105 3.94 16.56 12.28
CA GLN A 105 2.66 15.86 12.39
C GLN A 105 2.24 15.22 11.05
N ARG A 106 2.42 15.95 9.94
CA ARG A 106 2.10 15.45 8.58
C ARG A 106 2.98 14.26 8.20
N LEU A 107 4.27 14.29 8.55
CA LEU A 107 5.17 13.16 8.35
C LEU A 107 4.85 12.00 9.30
N ASP A 108 4.52 12.24 10.57
CA ASP A 108 4.17 11.18 11.52
C ASP A 108 2.91 10.41 11.09
N PHE A 109 1.92 11.09 10.53
CA PHE A 109 0.74 10.44 9.93
C PHE A 109 1.09 9.55 8.72
N LEU A 110 2.03 9.98 7.86
CA LEU A 110 2.41 9.26 6.65
C LEU A 110 3.31 8.05 6.92
N ILE A 111 4.36 8.22 7.74
CA ILE A 111 5.44 7.23 7.97
C ILE A 111 5.55 6.72 9.43
N GLY A 112 4.65 7.14 10.33
CA GLY A 112 4.58 6.60 11.68
C GLY A 112 4.04 5.16 11.72
N PRO A 113 4.25 4.44 12.85
CA PRO A 113 3.92 3.01 12.98
C PRO A 113 2.41 2.70 13.01
N VAL A 114 1.53 3.70 12.86
CA VAL A 114 0.06 3.54 12.91
C VAL A 114 -0.50 2.79 11.69
N ALA A 115 0.32 2.53 10.66
CA ALA A 115 -0.17 2.13 9.34
C ALA A 115 0.49 0.87 8.74
N ALA A 116 1.03 -0.02 9.59
CA ALA A 116 1.57 -1.33 9.19
C ALA A 116 0.68 -2.53 9.60
N LYS A 117 -0.59 -2.29 9.96
CA LYS A 117 -1.61 -3.34 10.15
C LYS A 117 -2.63 -3.33 9.01
N LYS A 118 -2.22 -3.79 7.81
CA LYS A 118 -3.07 -4.38 6.76
C LYS A 118 -2.22 -4.83 5.55
N SER A 119 -1.73 -6.07 5.61
CA SER A 119 -1.51 -6.89 4.41
C SER A 119 -1.75 -8.35 4.79
N THR A 120 -2.86 -8.89 4.29
CA THR A 120 -3.30 -10.27 4.47
C THR A 120 -2.27 -11.28 3.97
N GLY A 121 -2.26 -12.48 4.56
CA GLY A 121 -1.34 -13.55 4.18
C GLY A 121 -1.53 -14.03 2.74
N GLY A 122 -0.42 -14.44 2.13
CA GLY A 122 -0.39 -15.14 0.85
C GLY A 122 0.27 -16.49 1.02
N LEU A 123 -0.51 -17.50 1.44
CA LEU A 123 -0.09 -18.90 1.42
C LEU A 123 0.12 -19.33 -0.03
N LYS A 124 1.34 -19.74 -0.37
CA LYS A 124 1.64 -20.43 -1.63
C LYS A 124 1.64 -21.94 -1.38
N PRO A 125 0.72 -22.72 -1.96
CA PRO A 125 0.85 -24.17 -1.96
C PRO A 125 1.90 -24.58 -3.00
N ALA A 126 3.07 -25.04 -2.54
CA ALA A 126 4.07 -25.66 -3.40
C ALA A 126 3.71 -27.14 -3.62
N VAL A 127 3.16 -27.47 -4.79
CA VAL A 127 2.97 -28.87 -5.20
C VAL A 127 4.21 -29.35 -5.95
N LYS A 128 4.80 -30.42 -5.44
CA LYS A 128 6.01 -31.09 -5.94
C LYS A 128 5.66 -32.17 -6.96
N ASN A 129 6.40 -32.21 -8.08
CA ASN A 129 6.77 -33.47 -8.76
C ASN A 129 7.79 -33.20 -9.89
N PRO A 130 8.98 -33.83 -9.83
CA PRO A 130 9.89 -33.97 -10.97
C PRO A 130 10.06 -35.45 -11.37
N THR A 131 9.94 -35.77 -12.66
CA THR A 131 10.33 -37.08 -13.21
C THR A 131 11.08 -36.92 -14.54
N GLY A 132 12.41 -37.04 -14.49
CA GLY A 132 13.29 -37.26 -15.64
C GLY A 132 13.55 -36.06 -16.56
N SER A 133 14.69 -35.97 -17.28
CA SER A 133 15.91 -36.78 -17.28
C SER A 133 17.03 -36.03 -18.03
N LYS A 134 18.30 -36.26 -17.65
CA LYS A 134 19.56 -35.95 -18.40
C LYS A 134 19.90 -34.44 -18.53
N SER A 135 21.16 -33.99 -18.50
CA SER A 135 22.46 -34.64 -18.18
C SER A 135 23.58 -33.59 -18.15
N SER A 136 24.72 -33.93 -17.53
CA SER A 136 26.09 -33.38 -17.73
C SER A 136 26.65 -32.42 -16.67
N GLY A 137 27.67 -32.91 -15.94
CA GLY A 137 28.95 -32.17 -15.83
C GLY A 137 29.42 -31.71 -14.45
N SER A 138 30.25 -32.54 -13.79
CA SER A 138 31.24 -32.19 -12.74
C SER A 138 30.74 -31.59 -11.41
N SER A 139 31.46 -31.68 -10.28
CA SER A 139 32.49 -32.63 -9.77
C SER A 139 32.86 -32.18 -8.35
N LEU A 140 33.38 -33.11 -7.54
CA LEU A 140 34.00 -32.93 -6.21
C LEU A 140 33.06 -33.10 -5.00
N ASP A 141 33.61 -33.88 -4.09
CA ASP A 141 33.12 -34.63 -2.93
C ASP A 141 33.00 -33.70 -1.68
N ASP A 142 32.10 -33.92 -0.69
CA ASP A 142 32.28 -34.81 0.52
C ASP A 142 33.33 -34.18 1.48
N ASP A 143 33.28 -34.18 2.83
CA ASP A 143 32.54 -34.91 3.86
C ASP A 143 31.41 -34.05 4.55
N ASP A 144 31.02 -34.32 5.81
CA ASP A 144 29.66 -34.09 6.39
C ASP A 144 29.65 -33.70 7.91
N GLU A 145 28.55 -34.01 8.65
CA GLU A 145 28.24 -33.96 10.12
C GLU A 145 27.49 -32.74 10.71
N ASP A 146 26.18 -32.95 10.96
CA ASP A 146 25.46 -32.99 12.26
C ASP A 146 25.60 -31.85 13.31
N GLU A 147 24.65 -31.56 14.21
CA GLU A 147 23.20 -31.84 14.39
C GLU A 147 22.70 -30.75 15.37
N ASP A 148 21.45 -30.30 15.26
CA ASP A 148 20.58 -29.95 16.41
C ASP A 148 19.19 -29.54 15.91
N ASP A 149 18.23 -30.42 16.15
CA ASP A 149 16.80 -30.29 15.84
C ASP A 149 16.05 -29.77 17.07
N ASP A 150 15.13 -28.81 16.89
CA ASP A 150 14.10 -28.49 17.90
C ASP A 150 12.94 -27.70 17.26
N ASP A 151 12.09 -28.43 16.52
CA ASP A 151 10.76 -27.99 16.08
C ASP A 151 9.78 -27.94 17.28
N GLU A 152 9.47 -26.76 17.84
CA GLU A 152 8.30 -26.60 18.75
C GLU A 152 7.26 -25.61 18.22
N VAL A 153 6.16 -26.15 17.67
CA VAL A 153 4.99 -25.39 17.21
C VAL A 153 3.77 -25.58 18.10
N GLY A 154 3.68 -24.73 19.13
CA GLY A 154 2.44 -24.13 19.64
C GLY A 154 1.30 -25.02 20.18
N ASP A 155 1.15 -25.04 21.50
CA ASP A 155 -0.13 -25.27 22.18
C ASP A 155 -0.67 -23.98 22.83
N TRP A 156 -1.65 -23.33 22.19
CA TRP A 156 -2.47 -22.31 22.85
C TRP A 156 -3.69 -22.97 23.52
N GLY A 157 -3.38 -23.92 24.41
CA GLY A 157 -4.32 -24.80 25.07
C GLY A 157 -5.32 -24.05 25.95
N PHE A 158 -6.58 -24.11 25.55
CA PHE A 158 -7.74 -23.70 26.33
C PHE A 158 -7.91 -24.60 27.58
N VAL A 159 -7.20 -24.28 28.66
CA VAL A 159 -7.33 -25.00 29.95
C VAL A 159 -8.53 -24.50 30.75
N VAL A 160 -9.68 -25.13 30.53
CA VAL A 160 -10.83 -25.02 31.43
C VAL A 160 -10.53 -25.71 32.77
N ARG A 161 -10.71 -24.93 33.86
CA ARG A 161 -10.80 -25.33 35.28
C ARG A 161 -9.55 -25.94 35.93
N LYS A 162 -8.99 -25.15 36.86
CA LYS A 162 -9.19 -25.47 38.28
C LYS A 162 -9.38 -24.22 39.14
N HIS A 163 -10.39 -24.27 40.01
CA HIS A 163 -10.85 -23.16 40.85
C HIS A 163 -9.84 -22.85 41.97
N ARG A 164 -8.89 -21.93 41.72
CA ARG A 164 -7.98 -21.43 42.76
C ARG A 164 -8.60 -20.21 43.44
N ARG A 165 -9.12 -20.46 44.64
CA ARG A 165 -9.44 -19.52 45.74
C ARG A 165 -9.25 -18.04 45.41
N VAL A 166 -10.36 -17.31 45.32
CA VAL A 166 -10.36 -15.86 45.48
C VAL A 166 -9.78 -15.51 46.85
N GLU A 167 -8.78 -14.65 46.86
CA GLU A 167 -8.48 -13.81 48.01
C GLU A 167 -8.84 -12.39 47.62
N ASP A 168 -9.84 -11.84 48.29
CA ASP A 168 -10.32 -10.47 48.10
C ASP A 168 -9.25 -9.47 48.56
N VAL A 169 -8.34 -9.13 47.65
CA VAL A 169 -7.49 -7.95 47.79
C VAL A 169 -8.25 -6.75 47.23
N ASP A 170 -8.80 -5.97 48.14
CA ASP A 170 -9.48 -4.69 47.90
C ASP A 170 -8.65 -3.76 46.98
N PRO A 171 -9.12 -3.40 45.78
CA PRO A 171 -8.41 -2.54 44.85
C PRO A 171 -8.54 -1.06 45.23
N SER A 172 -8.14 -0.72 46.46
CA SER A 172 -8.02 0.65 46.94
C SER A 172 -6.82 1.36 46.28
N GLY A 173 -7.03 1.94 45.09
CA GLY A 173 -6.12 2.94 44.54
C GLY A 173 -6.02 3.04 43.01
N GLY A 174 -6.75 4.00 42.42
CA GLY A 174 -6.26 4.81 41.29
C GLY A 174 -6.18 4.23 39.87
N GLU A 175 -5.89 2.94 39.65
CA GLU A 175 -5.48 2.45 38.32
C GLU A 175 -6.57 1.74 37.50
N GLY A 176 -7.75 1.50 38.10
CA GLY A 176 -8.86 0.80 37.44
C GLY A 176 -9.64 1.60 36.39
N SER A 177 -9.46 2.92 36.28
CA SER A 177 -10.23 3.74 35.31
C SER A 177 -9.64 3.68 33.91
N SER A 178 -8.33 3.93 33.77
CA SER A 178 -7.64 3.99 32.48
C SER A 178 -7.78 2.70 31.67
N CYS A 179 -7.61 1.53 32.31
CA CYS A 179 -7.78 0.23 31.65
C CYS A 179 -9.23 0.01 31.17
N ARG A 180 -10.23 0.41 31.97
CA ARG A 180 -11.66 0.32 31.57
C ARG A 180 -12.02 1.32 30.48
N GLU A 181 -11.40 2.49 30.46
CA GLU A 181 -11.55 3.49 29.39
C GLU A 181 -10.96 3.00 28.07
N LEU A 182 -9.75 2.42 28.12
CA LEU A 182 -9.11 1.79 26.97
C LEU A 182 -9.96 0.64 26.40
N ALA A 183 -10.47 -0.26 27.25
CA ALA A 183 -11.35 -1.33 26.82
C ALA A 183 -12.62 -0.81 26.11
N ARG A 184 -13.25 0.25 26.65
CA ARG A 184 -14.40 0.92 26.00
C ARG A 184 -14.03 1.57 24.67
N ALA A 185 -12.84 2.18 24.56
CA ALA A 185 -12.36 2.79 23.32
C ALA A 185 -12.09 1.74 22.23
N ILE A 186 -11.50 0.59 22.60
CA ILE A 186 -11.23 -0.52 21.68
C ILE A 186 -12.54 -1.12 21.13
N LEU A 187 -13.55 -1.34 21.97
CA LEU A 187 -14.85 -1.84 21.52
C LEU A 187 -15.53 -0.88 20.53
N LYS A 188 -15.59 0.42 20.85
CA LYS A 188 -16.13 1.46 19.96
C LYS A 188 -15.37 1.54 18.63
N LEU A 189 -14.05 1.36 18.64
CA LEU A 189 -13.23 1.29 17.42
C LEU A 189 -13.60 0.06 16.58
N GLY A 190 -13.84 -1.09 17.22
CA GLY A 190 -14.33 -2.31 16.57
C GLY A 190 -15.66 -2.10 15.85
N GLU A 191 -16.66 -1.54 16.53
CA GLU A 191 -17.98 -1.23 15.95
C GLU A 191 -17.89 -0.27 14.74
N VAL A 192 -17.05 0.77 14.84
CA VAL A 192 -16.83 1.72 13.73
C VAL A 192 -16.17 1.01 12.55
N TYR A 193 -15.15 0.19 12.81
CA TYR A 193 -14.43 -0.57 11.80
C TYR A 193 -15.35 -1.58 11.09
N GLU A 194 -16.18 -2.32 11.83
CA GLU A 194 -17.16 -3.26 11.29
C GLU A 194 -18.14 -2.57 10.35
N ARG A 195 -18.68 -1.40 10.73
CA ARG A 195 -19.57 -0.61 9.87
C ARG A 195 -18.89 -0.17 8.56
N ILE A 196 -17.63 0.27 8.64
CA ILE A 196 -16.85 0.71 7.46
C ILE A 196 -16.53 -0.47 6.54
N GLU A 197 -16.00 -1.56 7.08
CA GLU A 197 -15.61 -2.75 6.32
C GLU A 197 -16.83 -3.43 5.70
N GLY A 198 -17.95 -3.53 6.43
CA GLY A 198 -19.23 -4.01 5.92
C GLY A 198 -19.83 -3.10 4.84
N GLY A 199 -19.65 -1.78 4.95
CA GLY A 199 -20.00 -0.82 3.89
C GLY A 199 -19.19 -1.04 2.60
N LYS A 200 -17.88 -1.20 2.75
CA LYS A 200 -16.97 -1.51 1.64
C LYS A 200 -17.31 -2.86 0.98
N GLN A 201 -17.64 -3.88 1.76
CA GLN A 201 -18.01 -5.20 1.23
C GLN A 201 -19.32 -5.14 0.44
N ARG A 202 -20.34 -4.41 0.90
CA ARG A 202 -21.57 -4.17 0.13
C ARG A 202 -21.30 -3.46 -1.20
N MET A 203 -20.45 -2.43 -1.19
CA MET A 203 -20.05 -1.71 -2.40
C MET A 203 -19.31 -2.62 -3.40
N MET A 204 -18.41 -3.48 -2.92
CA MET A 204 -17.71 -4.46 -3.76
C MET A 204 -18.68 -5.46 -4.41
N VAL A 205 -19.69 -5.94 -3.67
CA VAL A 205 -20.72 -6.84 -4.21
C VAL A 205 -21.58 -6.15 -5.26
N GLU A 206 -22.01 -4.90 -5.05
CA GLU A 206 -22.83 -4.18 -6.05
C GLU A 206 -22.06 -3.89 -7.34
N LEU A 207 -20.77 -3.52 -7.25
CA LEU A 207 -19.91 -3.34 -8.43
C LEU A 207 -19.69 -4.66 -9.19
N GLU A 208 -19.48 -5.76 -8.49
CA GLU A 208 -19.32 -7.09 -9.11
C GLU A 208 -20.63 -7.59 -9.74
N LYS A 209 -21.78 -7.29 -9.12
CA LYS A 209 -23.11 -7.52 -9.70
C LYS A 209 -23.30 -6.72 -11.00
N GLN A 210 -23.00 -5.43 -11.00
CA GLN A 210 -23.06 -4.59 -12.22
C GLN A 210 -22.13 -5.12 -13.32
N ARG A 211 -20.92 -5.59 -12.94
CA ARG A 211 -19.97 -6.23 -13.87
C ARG A 211 -20.55 -7.50 -14.50
N MET A 212 -21.22 -8.35 -13.71
CA MET A 212 -21.89 -9.56 -14.19
C MET A 212 -23.13 -9.25 -15.05
N GLU A 213 -23.94 -8.27 -14.68
CA GLU A 213 -25.12 -7.84 -15.45
C GLU A 213 -24.72 -7.31 -16.84
N ALA A 214 -23.70 -6.44 -16.91
CA ALA A 214 -23.17 -5.94 -18.18
C ALA A 214 -22.57 -7.06 -19.06
N ALA A 215 -21.87 -8.02 -18.46
CA ALA A 215 -21.35 -9.18 -19.19
C ALA A 215 -22.46 -10.07 -19.76
N LYS A 216 -23.52 -10.32 -18.98
CA LYS A 216 -24.69 -11.10 -19.39
C LYS A 216 -25.48 -10.41 -20.51
N GLU A 217 -25.65 -9.09 -20.43
CA GLU A 217 -26.32 -8.30 -21.47
C GLU A 217 -25.54 -8.37 -22.79
N LEU A 218 -24.22 -8.24 -22.76
CA LEU A 218 -23.37 -8.37 -23.94
C LEU A 218 -23.43 -9.79 -24.55
N GLU A 219 -23.49 -10.83 -23.73
CA GLU A 219 -23.68 -12.21 -24.20
C GLU A 219 -25.07 -12.42 -24.84
N LEU A 220 -26.13 -11.84 -24.25
CA LEU A 220 -27.48 -11.88 -24.81
C LEU A 220 -27.54 -11.17 -26.18
N GLN A 221 -26.95 -9.98 -26.29
CA GLN A 221 -26.85 -9.26 -27.56
C GLN A 221 -26.06 -10.05 -28.62
N ARG A 222 -24.94 -10.67 -28.22
CA ARG A 222 -24.16 -11.56 -29.09
C ARG A 222 -24.99 -12.76 -29.57
N MET A 223 -25.73 -13.41 -28.67
CA MET A 223 -26.59 -14.54 -29.01
C MET A 223 -27.71 -14.12 -29.96
N ASN A 224 -28.34 -12.96 -29.71
CA ASN A 224 -29.40 -12.43 -30.55
C ASN A 224 -28.92 -12.17 -31.99
N MET A 225 -27.79 -11.48 -32.16
CA MET A 225 -27.18 -11.24 -33.49
C MET A 225 -26.88 -12.55 -34.26
N LEU A 226 -26.40 -13.58 -33.56
CA LEU A 226 -26.12 -14.88 -34.18
C LEU A 226 -27.42 -15.61 -34.57
N MET A 227 -28.46 -15.52 -33.74
CA MET A 227 -29.77 -16.14 -33.97
C MET A 227 -30.49 -15.46 -35.15
N ASP A 228 -30.49 -14.14 -35.19
CA ASP A 228 -31.09 -13.35 -36.29
C ASP A 228 -30.42 -13.67 -37.63
N MET A 229 -29.07 -13.69 -37.66
CA MET A 229 -28.31 -14.08 -38.85
C MET A 229 -28.65 -15.51 -39.32
N GLN A 230 -28.79 -16.48 -38.41
CA GLN A 230 -29.20 -17.84 -38.77
C GLN A 230 -30.63 -17.86 -39.33
N MET A 231 -31.56 -17.12 -38.74
CA MET A 231 -32.95 -17.04 -39.19
C MET A 231 -33.06 -16.38 -40.58
N GLU A 232 -32.29 -15.33 -40.85
CA GLU A 232 -32.21 -14.69 -42.17
C GLU A 232 -31.63 -15.62 -43.24
N LEU A 233 -30.59 -16.39 -42.90
CA LEU A 233 -30.03 -17.39 -43.82
C LEU A 233 -31.04 -18.48 -44.16
N GLU A 234 -31.76 -19.03 -43.18
CA GLU A 234 -32.80 -20.04 -43.45
C GLU A 234 -34.01 -19.47 -44.21
N ARG A 235 -34.46 -18.25 -43.88
CA ARG A 235 -35.48 -17.53 -44.66
C ARG A 235 -35.03 -17.34 -46.13
N SER A 236 -33.78 -16.95 -46.35
CA SER A 236 -33.21 -16.75 -47.68
C SER A 236 -33.09 -18.06 -48.47
N LYS A 237 -32.67 -19.16 -47.82
CA LYS A 237 -32.64 -20.51 -48.41
C LYS A 237 -34.05 -20.96 -48.81
N LEU A 238 -35.04 -20.79 -47.93
CA LEU A 238 -36.43 -21.18 -48.20
C LEU A 238 -37.07 -20.32 -49.29
N GLY A 239 -36.76 -19.01 -49.33
CA GLY A 239 -37.15 -18.10 -50.41
C GLY A 239 -36.58 -18.51 -51.76
N LYS A 240 -35.28 -18.82 -51.84
CA LYS A 240 -34.66 -19.35 -53.07
C LYS A 240 -35.28 -20.68 -53.52
N ARG A 241 -35.56 -21.61 -52.60
CA ARG A 241 -36.26 -22.87 -52.91
C ARG A 241 -37.67 -22.63 -53.48
N ARG A 242 -38.44 -21.69 -52.90
CA ARG A 242 -39.78 -21.31 -53.39
C ARG A 242 -39.71 -20.64 -54.77
N ALA A 243 -38.77 -19.74 -55.00
CA ALA A 243 -38.57 -19.09 -56.30
C ALA A 243 -38.19 -20.11 -57.40
N ALA A 244 -37.28 -21.03 -57.11
CA ALA A 244 -36.91 -22.11 -58.04
C ALA A 244 -38.10 -23.03 -58.36
N ALA A 245 -38.89 -23.42 -57.35
CA ALA A 245 -40.08 -24.26 -57.54
C ALA A 245 -41.21 -23.56 -58.33
N ALA A 246 -41.30 -22.23 -58.26
CA ALA A 246 -42.24 -21.45 -59.08
C ALA A 246 -41.78 -21.34 -60.54
N SER A 247 -40.47 -21.16 -60.79
CA SER A 247 -39.92 -21.05 -62.15
C SER A 247 -39.98 -22.36 -62.94
N GLY A 248 -39.93 -23.52 -62.26
CA GLY A 248 -39.99 -24.85 -62.90
C GLY A 248 -41.39 -25.29 -63.36
N LYS A 249 -42.43 -24.47 -63.19
CA LYS A 249 -43.81 -24.78 -63.59
C LYS A 249 -44.30 -24.02 -64.85
N LYS A 250 -43.39 -23.35 -65.56
CA LYS A 250 -43.63 -22.82 -66.92
C LYS A 250 -42.95 -23.71 -67.96
N LEU A 251 -43.64 -24.77 -68.37
CA LEU A 251 -43.36 -25.63 -69.52
C LEU A 251 -44.68 -26.27 -69.95
#